data_AF-A0A327YNC2-F1
#
_entry.id   AF-A0A327YNC2-F1
#
_cell.length_a   1.000
_cell.length_b   1.000
_cell.length_c   1.000
_cell.angle_alpha   90.00
_cell.angle_beta   90.00
_cell.angle_gamma   90.00
#
_symmetry.space_group_name_H-M   'P 1'
#
loop_
_entity.id
_entity.type
_entity.pdbx_description
1 polymer ?
#
loop_
_entity_poly.entity_id
_entity_poly.type
_entity_poly.pdbx_seq_one_letter_code
_entity_poly.pdbx_strand_id
1 'polypeptide(L)'
;MKYWIQIILLTLLVSSCDYFKAPREPKAIARVGKSYLYESDILDLVPKGTSKKDSIAIVKSFIDRWATQKLLFEAAEKNIGKEQLDEFNVLIDQYKVDLYTKAYLENLVIRQVDTSVTDGQIVDYYSKNKQYFKNSSELVKLRYINLVKENPKFAKIKSKFSSFTKKDKKELEQMAVQFKSYAFNDSIWVDINQIYEKIPFINIENKQKYISGGMNFQYPDSTTIWLVKVNSVLPKDSATPLEFLKPTIRQIIINNRKLELINTLEKEITNDAIKDNKYEIYK
;
A
#
# COMPACT_ATOMS: atom_id res chain seq x y z
N MET A 1 8.18 33.19 -61.64
CA MET A 1 8.70 32.48 -60.44
C MET A 1 7.92 32.77 -59.14
N LYS A 2 7.52 34.01 -58.84
CA LYS A 2 6.76 34.35 -57.61
C LYS A 2 5.45 33.55 -57.42
N TYR A 3 4.67 33.36 -58.48
CA TYR A 3 3.39 32.63 -58.41
C TYR A 3 3.54 31.12 -58.18
N TRP A 4 4.63 30.51 -58.67
CA TRP A 4 4.91 29.09 -58.44
C TRP A 4 5.30 28.81 -56.98
N ILE A 5 6.03 29.73 -56.34
CA ILE A 5 6.37 29.64 -54.93
C ILE A 5 5.10 29.75 -54.06
N GLN A 6 4.16 30.63 -54.43
CA GLN A 6 2.88 30.75 -53.74
C GLN A 6 1.99 29.51 -53.90
N ILE A 7 1.98 28.88 -55.08
CA ILE A 7 1.24 27.62 -55.31
C ILE A 7 1.85 26.46 -54.51
N ILE A 8 3.19 26.36 -54.46
CA ILE A 8 3.89 25.34 -53.68
C ILE A 8 3.63 25.51 -52.17
N LEU A 9 3.64 26.75 -51.68
CA LEU A 9 3.35 27.08 -50.28
C LEU A 9 1.89 26.77 -49.90
N LEU A 10 0.94 26.98 -50.83
CA LEU A 10 -0.46 26.63 -50.63
C LEU A 10 -0.68 25.11 -50.63
N THR A 11 0.02 24.34 -51.47
CA THR A 11 -0.06 22.87 -51.48
C THR A 11 0.55 22.21 -50.25
N LEU A 12 1.56 22.84 -49.62
CA LEU A 12 2.14 22.37 -48.37
C LEU A 12 1.21 22.56 -47.16
N LEU A 13 0.34 23.59 -47.19
CA LEU A 13 -0.63 23.85 -46.12
C LEU A 13 -1.82 22.87 -46.11
N VAL A 14 -2.19 22.30 -47.27
CA VAL A 14 -3.27 21.29 -47.37
C VAL A 14 -2.80 19.85 -47.12
N SER A 15 -1.49 19.62 -46.95
CA SER A 15 -0.92 18.29 -46.71
C SER A 15 -0.95 17.86 -45.24
N SER A 16 -1.37 18.73 -44.31
CA SER A 16 -1.47 18.43 -42.88
C SER A 16 -2.81 17.80 -42.48
N CYS A 17 -3.24 16.76 -43.22
CA CYS A 17 -4.49 16.05 -43.00
C CYS A 17 -4.47 15.06 -41.81
N ASP A 18 -3.45 15.10 -40.94
CA ASP A 18 -3.39 14.21 -39.76
C ASP A 18 -4.25 14.68 -38.57
N TYR A 19 -4.80 15.90 -38.64
CA TYR A 19 -5.69 16.46 -37.61
C TYR A 19 -7.15 15.99 -37.74
N PHE A 20 -7.55 15.43 -38.90
CA PHE A 20 -8.92 14.96 -39.17
C PHE A 20 -9.11 13.44 -39.02
N LYS A 21 -8.16 12.74 -38.40
CA LYS A 21 -8.40 11.35 -37.99
C LYS A 21 -9.44 11.36 -36.86
N ALA A 22 -10.65 10.89 -37.16
CA ALA A 22 -11.65 10.60 -36.15
C ALA A 22 -10.98 9.79 -35.01
N PRO A 23 -11.30 10.07 -33.73
CA PRO A 23 -10.75 9.31 -32.62
C PRO A 23 -10.96 7.83 -32.92
N ARG A 24 -9.88 7.03 -32.88
CA ARG A 24 -9.93 5.60 -33.17
C ARG A 24 -11.06 5.00 -32.34
N GLU A 25 -12.11 4.52 -33.01
CA GLU A 25 -13.23 3.93 -32.29
C GLU A 25 -12.71 2.80 -31.41
N PRO A 26 -13.11 2.76 -30.13
CA PRO A 26 -12.64 1.73 -29.22
C PRO A 26 -13.03 0.36 -29.77
N LYS A 27 -12.04 -0.52 -29.91
CA LYS A 27 -12.22 -1.82 -30.58
C LYS A 27 -13.06 -2.74 -29.70
N ALA A 28 -14.34 -2.88 -30.06
CA ALA A 28 -15.25 -3.78 -29.36
C ALA A 28 -14.89 -5.25 -29.64
N ILE A 29 -14.92 -6.08 -28.59
CA ILE A 29 -14.61 -7.52 -28.63
C ILE A 29 -15.84 -8.38 -28.32
N ALA A 30 -16.86 -7.82 -27.67
CA ALA A 30 -18.15 -8.48 -27.44
C ALA A 30 -19.29 -7.46 -27.26
N ARG A 31 -20.54 -7.90 -27.41
CA ARG A 31 -21.74 -7.06 -27.27
C ARG A 31 -22.88 -7.87 -26.64
N VAL A 32 -23.61 -7.27 -25.71
CA VAL A 32 -24.91 -7.75 -25.20
C VAL A 32 -25.89 -6.57 -25.22
N GLY A 33 -26.94 -6.66 -26.02
CA GLY A 33 -27.93 -5.60 -26.16
C GLY A 33 -27.31 -4.28 -26.65
N LYS A 34 -27.29 -3.27 -25.77
CA LYS A 34 -26.63 -1.96 -25.99
C LYS A 34 -25.26 -1.84 -25.30
N SER A 35 -24.87 -2.82 -24.51
CA SER A 35 -23.57 -2.85 -23.83
C SER A 35 -22.50 -3.44 -24.74
N TYR A 36 -21.33 -2.80 -24.75
CA TYR A 36 -20.15 -3.25 -25.50
C TYR A 36 -19.02 -3.53 -24.51
N LEU A 37 -18.23 -4.55 -24.80
CA LEU A 37 -16.97 -4.84 -24.14
C LEU A 37 -15.85 -4.49 -25.09
N TYR A 38 -14.85 -3.75 -24.62
CA TYR A 38 -13.76 -3.24 -25.44
C TYR A 38 -12.44 -3.96 -25.13
N GLU A 39 -11.52 -3.93 -26.08
CA GLU A 39 -10.17 -4.48 -25.92
C GLU A 39 -9.43 -3.86 -24.71
N SER A 40 -9.72 -2.59 -24.39
CA SER A 40 -9.20 -1.90 -23.20
C SER A 40 -9.60 -2.56 -21.88
N ASP A 41 -10.77 -3.20 -21.84
CA ASP A 41 -11.35 -3.76 -20.61
C ASP A 41 -10.66 -5.09 -20.21
N ILE A 42 -9.81 -5.64 -21.08
CA ILE A 42 -9.11 -6.92 -20.86
C ILE A 42 -7.58 -6.80 -20.88
N LEU A 43 -7.03 -5.57 -20.92
CA LEU A 43 -5.58 -5.35 -21.06
C LEU A 43 -4.75 -6.01 -19.93
N ASP A 44 -5.22 -5.91 -18.69
CA ASP A 44 -4.54 -6.45 -17.51
C ASP A 44 -5.09 -7.83 -17.07
N LEU A 45 -5.96 -8.44 -17.87
CA LEU A 45 -6.62 -9.70 -17.53
C LEU A 45 -5.68 -10.91 -17.60
N VAL A 46 -4.71 -10.88 -18.52
CA VAL A 46 -3.84 -12.03 -18.81
C VAL A 46 -2.48 -11.85 -18.11
N PRO A 47 -2.10 -12.74 -17.18
CA PRO A 47 -0.80 -12.67 -16.52
C PRO A 47 0.38 -12.77 -17.49
N LYS A 48 1.47 -12.06 -17.19
CA LYS A 48 2.72 -12.13 -17.97
C LYS A 48 3.27 -13.56 -17.95
N GLY A 49 3.67 -14.08 -19.10
CA GLY A 49 4.21 -15.45 -19.26
C GLY A 49 3.16 -16.53 -19.53
N THR A 50 1.88 -16.17 -19.64
CA THR A 50 0.80 -17.11 -20.02
C THR A 50 0.98 -17.60 -21.47
N SER A 51 0.74 -18.89 -21.71
CA SER A 51 0.81 -19.45 -23.07
C SER A 51 -0.31 -18.89 -23.96
N LYS A 52 -0.08 -18.79 -25.28
CA LYS A 52 -1.10 -18.27 -26.22
C LYS A 52 -2.46 -18.97 -26.08
N LYS A 53 -2.44 -20.30 -25.91
CA LYS A 53 -3.65 -21.12 -25.77
C LYS A 53 -4.41 -20.77 -24.49
N ASP A 54 -3.68 -20.64 -23.38
CA ASP A 54 -4.28 -20.32 -22.08
C ASP A 54 -4.77 -18.87 -22.03
N SER A 55 -4.05 -17.94 -22.65
CA SER A 55 -4.49 -16.54 -22.79
C SER A 55 -5.83 -16.42 -23.52
N ILE A 56 -6.01 -17.16 -24.62
CA ILE A 56 -7.28 -17.17 -25.37
C ILE A 56 -8.40 -17.75 -24.50
N ALA A 57 -8.14 -18.82 -23.76
CA ALA A 57 -9.11 -19.42 -22.86
C ALA A 57 -9.54 -18.47 -21.72
N ILE A 58 -8.58 -17.75 -21.12
CA ILE A 58 -8.84 -16.75 -20.07
C ILE A 58 -9.73 -15.62 -20.61
N VAL A 59 -9.37 -15.04 -21.76
CA VAL A 59 -10.13 -13.94 -22.37
C VAL A 59 -11.54 -14.41 -22.73
N LYS A 60 -11.67 -15.58 -23.37
CA LYS A 60 -12.98 -16.14 -23.71
C LYS A 60 -13.85 -16.37 -22.47
N SER A 61 -13.31 -16.97 -21.42
CA SER A 61 -14.02 -17.19 -20.15
C SER A 61 -14.48 -15.88 -19.51
N PHE A 62 -13.65 -14.83 -19.57
CA PHE A 62 -14.05 -13.51 -19.11
C PHE A 62 -15.19 -12.92 -19.93
N ILE A 63 -15.10 -12.97 -21.26
CA ILE A 63 -16.16 -12.50 -22.17
C ILE A 63 -17.47 -13.25 -21.89
N ASP A 64 -17.43 -14.58 -21.76
CA ASP A 64 -18.61 -15.41 -21.50
C ASP A 64 -19.26 -15.06 -20.15
N ARG A 65 -18.47 -14.85 -19.10
CA ARG A 65 -18.98 -14.40 -17.78
C ARG A 65 -19.58 -13.01 -17.83
N TRP A 66 -18.90 -12.06 -18.49
CA TRP A 66 -19.41 -10.71 -18.69
C TRP A 66 -20.74 -10.72 -19.43
N ALA A 67 -20.82 -11.48 -20.53
CA ALA A 67 -22.04 -11.58 -21.33
C ALA A 67 -23.19 -12.22 -20.52
N THR A 68 -22.89 -13.29 -19.79
CA THR A 68 -23.86 -13.96 -18.91
C THR A 68 -24.39 -13.00 -17.84
N GLN A 69 -23.50 -12.24 -17.19
CA GLN A 69 -23.90 -11.24 -16.19
C GLN A 69 -24.81 -10.17 -16.79
N LYS A 70 -24.51 -9.67 -18.00
CA LYS A 70 -25.34 -8.67 -18.68
C LYS A 70 -26.71 -9.22 -19.07
N LEU A 71 -26.77 -10.44 -19.60
CA LEU A 71 -28.04 -11.09 -19.96
C LEU A 71 -28.92 -11.34 -18.72
N LEU A 72 -28.31 -11.79 -17.62
CA LEU A 72 -29.03 -11.98 -16.34
C LEU A 72 -29.52 -10.64 -15.78
N PHE A 73 -28.72 -9.58 -15.87
CA PHE A 73 -29.13 -8.24 -15.44
C PHE A 73 -30.31 -7.71 -16.27
N GLU A 74 -30.25 -7.81 -17.62
CA GLU A 74 -31.36 -7.42 -18.49
C GLU A 74 -32.64 -8.24 -18.21
N ALA A 75 -32.49 -9.52 -17.86
CA ALA A 75 -33.61 -10.34 -17.42
C ALA A 75 -34.15 -9.89 -16.06
N ALA A 76 -33.28 -9.57 -15.10
CA ALA A 76 -33.67 -9.08 -13.79
C ALA A 76 -34.48 -7.78 -13.89
N GLU A 77 -34.03 -6.80 -14.67
CA GLU A 77 -34.74 -5.52 -14.87
C GLU A 77 -36.17 -5.68 -15.40
N LYS A 78 -36.44 -6.74 -16.17
CA LYS A 78 -37.77 -7.02 -16.74
C LYS A 78 -38.69 -7.82 -15.80
N ASN A 79 -38.11 -8.54 -14.85
CA ASN A 79 -38.83 -9.54 -14.04
C ASN A 79 -38.90 -9.17 -12.54
N ILE A 80 -38.11 -8.20 -12.08
CA ILE A 80 -38.20 -7.69 -10.70
C ILE A 80 -39.49 -6.88 -10.53
N GLY A 81 -40.18 -7.11 -9.41
CA GLY A 81 -41.40 -6.37 -9.05
C GLY A 81 -41.11 -4.91 -8.71
N LYS A 82 -42.09 -4.03 -8.93
CA LYS A 82 -41.93 -2.57 -8.75
C LYS A 82 -41.46 -2.19 -7.34
N GLU A 83 -42.02 -2.80 -6.30
CA GLU A 83 -41.66 -2.52 -4.89
C GLU A 83 -40.18 -2.79 -4.62
N GLN A 84 -39.65 -3.93 -5.10
CA GLN A 84 -38.24 -4.28 -4.94
C GLN A 84 -37.32 -3.38 -5.77
N LEU A 85 -37.76 -2.95 -6.97
CA LEU A 85 -37.03 -1.98 -7.77
C LEU A 85 -36.92 -0.63 -7.05
N ASP A 86 -38.02 -0.17 -6.45
CA ASP A 86 -38.05 1.08 -5.70
C ASP A 86 -37.12 1.02 -4.47
N GLU A 87 -37.07 -0.11 -3.75
CA GLU A 87 -36.11 -0.34 -2.67
C GLU A 87 -34.66 -0.26 -3.16
N PHE A 88 -34.33 -0.92 -4.27
CA PHE A 88 -32.98 -0.87 -4.84
C PHE A 88 -32.58 0.55 -5.28
N ASN A 89 -33.51 1.31 -5.86
CA ASN A 89 -33.24 2.69 -6.26
C ASN A 89 -32.90 3.57 -5.05
N VAL A 90 -33.61 3.41 -3.93
CA VAL A 90 -33.27 4.13 -2.68
C VAL A 90 -31.86 3.80 -2.21
N LEU A 91 -31.47 2.51 -2.25
CA LEU A 91 -30.12 2.09 -1.86
C LEU A 91 -29.04 2.62 -2.81
N ILE A 92 -29.30 2.61 -4.12
CA ILE A 92 -28.38 3.13 -5.14
C ILE A 92 -28.18 4.63 -4.96
N ASP A 93 -29.26 5.39 -4.74
CA ASP A 93 -29.19 6.83 -4.53
C ASP A 93 -28.46 7.17 -3.24
N GLN A 94 -28.72 6.46 -2.15
CA GLN A 94 -27.96 6.63 -0.90
C GLN A 94 -26.47 6.35 -1.12
N TYR A 95 -26.14 5.24 -1.79
CA TYR A 95 -24.75 4.88 -2.05
C TYR A 95 -24.04 5.92 -2.94
N LYS A 96 -24.75 6.49 -3.92
CA LYS A 96 -24.25 7.58 -4.76
C LYS A 96 -23.95 8.83 -3.93
N VAL A 97 -24.86 9.21 -3.02
CA VAL A 97 -24.65 10.33 -2.09
C VAL A 97 -23.44 10.08 -1.20
N ASP A 98 -23.31 8.88 -0.63
CA ASP A 98 -22.19 8.52 0.24
C ASP A 98 -20.84 8.58 -0.51
N LEU A 99 -20.78 8.03 -1.73
CA LEU A 99 -19.57 8.08 -2.55
C LEU A 99 -19.14 9.51 -2.85
N TYR A 100 -20.08 10.37 -3.24
CA TYR A 100 -19.78 11.74 -3.65
C TYR A 100 -19.35 12.58 -2.46
N THR A 101 -20.08 12.45 -1.34
CA THR A 101 -19.80 13.18 -0.10
C THR A 101 -18.45 12.76 0.48
N LYS A 102 -18.17 11.44 0.54
CA LYS A 102 -16.89 10.91 1.00
C LYS A 102 -15.73 11.40 0.14
N ALA A 103 -15.83 11.30 -1.19
CA ALA A 103 -14.78 11.73 -2.10
C ALA A 103 -14.50 13.24 -1.97
N TYR A 104 -15.56 14.05 -1.80
CA TYR A 104 -15.42 15.49 -1.57
C TYR A 104 -14.70 15.78 -0.24
N LEU A 105 -15.17 15.19 0.86
CA LEU A 105 -14.59 15.37 2.19
C LEU A 105 -13.13 14.91 2.26
N GLU A 106 -12.79 13.74 1.70
CA GLU A 106 -11.41 13.24 1.67
C GLU A 106 -10.47 14.21 0.93
N ASN A 107 -10.91 14.74 -0.22
CA ASN A 107 -10.12 15.70 -0.99
C ASN A 107 -9.93 17.03 -0.24
N LEU A 108 -10.95 17.52 0.46
CA LEU A 108 -10.84 18.72 1.29
C LEU A 108 -9.86 18.50 2.45
N VAL A 109 -10.02 17.39 3.18
CA VAL A 109 -9.20 17.05 4.34
C VAL A 109 -7.73 16.90 3.96
N ILE A 110 -7.42 16.20 2.86
CA ILE A 110 -6.03 16.01 2.41
C ILE A 110 -5.33 17.36 2.12
N ARG A 111 -6.08 18.36 1.65
CA ARG A 111 -5.54 19.69 1.34
C ARG A 111 -5.29 20.56 2.57
N GLN A 112 -6.03 20.32 3.65
CA GLN A 112 -6.08 21.23 4.80
C GLN A 112 -5.49 20.63 6.09
N VAL A 113 -5.40 19.30 6.20
CA VAL A 113 -4.94 18.66 7.44
C VAL A 113 -3.47 18.93 7.70
N ASP A 114 -3.15 19.39 8.91
CA ASP A 114 -1.76 19.48 9.37
C ASP A 114 -1.18 18.09 9.62
N THR A 115 -0.21 17.69 8.80
CA THR A 115 0.53 16.43 8.94
C THR A 115 1.81 16.55 9.76
N SER A 116 2.17 17.75 10.21
CA SER A 116 3.36 17.99 11.03
C SER A 116 3.13 17.51 12.46
N VAL A 117 3.90 16.49 12.88
CA VAL A 117 3.82 15.93 14.23
C VAL A 117 5.17 16.07 14.92
N THR A 118 5.20 16.84 16.00
CA THR A 118 6.41 17.08 16.79
C THR A 118 6.69 15.91 17.74
N ASP A 119 7.95 15.75 18.15
CA ASP A 119 8.32 14.72 19.12
C ASP A 119 7.65 14.91 20.49
N GLY A 120 7.40 16.17 20.90
CA GLY A 120 6.64 16.48 22.11
C GLY A 120 5.20 15.93 22.05
N GLN A 121 4.50 16.13 20.93
CA GLN A 121 3.14 15.59 20.75
C GLN A 121 3.10 14.06 20.84
N ILE A 122 4.13 13.38 20.33
CA ILE A 122 4.24 11.91 20.42
C ILE A 122 4.46 11.48 21.87
N VAL A 123 5.37 12.14 22.60
CA VAL A 123 5.64 11.84 24.02
C VAL A 123 4.41 12.07 24.89
N ASP A 124 3.69 13.16 24.66
CA ASP A 124 2.47 13.50 25.39
C ASP A 124 1.37 12.47 25.12
N TYR A 125 1.15 12.10 23.85
CA TYR A 125 0.17 11.09 23.48
C TYR A 125 0.52 9.73 24.07
N TYR A 126 1.79 9.33 24.02
CA TYR A 126 2.26 8.09 24.63
C TYR A 126 2.00 8.07 26.14
N SER A 127 2.37 9.15 26.84
CA SER A 127 2.28 9.21 28.30
C SER A 127 0.83 9.17 28.77
N LYS A 128 -0.08 9.88 28.10
CA LYS A 128 -1.53 9.88 28.42
C LYS A 128 -2.20 8.52 28.17
N ASN A 129 -1.71 7.75 27.20
CA ASN A 129 -2.33 6.50 26.75
C ASN A 129 -1.50 5.25 27.09
N LYS A 130 -0.47 5.37 27.93
CA LYS A 130 0.53 4.33 28.19
C LYS A 130 -0.07 2.98 28.60
N GLN A 131 -1.18 3.02 29.33
CA GLN A 131 -1.90 1.82 29.79
C GLN A 131 -2.43 0.93 28.66
N TYR A 132 -2.67 1.50 27.47
CA TYR A 132 -3.17 0.78 26.30
C TYR A 132 -2.05 0.23 25.41
N PHE A 133 -0.79 0.61 25.67
CA PHE A 133 0.36 0.22 24.86
C PHE A 133 1.07 -0.99 25.45
N LYS A 134 0.56 -2.17 25.10
CA LYS A 134 1.18 -3.46 25.41
C LYS A 134 1.65 -4.14 24.15
N ASN A 135 2.78 -4.82 24.25
CA ASN A 135 3.35 -5.61 23.18
C ASN A 135 2.42 -6.75 22.78
N SER A 136 1.96 -6.78 21.53
CA SER A 136 1.18 -7.90 20.98
C SER A 136 2.03 -9.17 20.79
N SER A 137 3.34 -8.99 20.61
CA SER A 137 4.35 -10.02 20.36
C SER A 137 5.64 -9.67 21.10
N GLU A 138 6.61 -10.59 21.14
CA GLU A 138 7.94 -10.24 21.67
C GLU A 138 8.64 -9.24 20.75
N LEU A 139 9.29 -8.24 21.35
CA LEU A 139 10.16 -7.32 20.62
C LEU A 139 11.62 -7.68 20.88
N VAL A 140 12.43 -7.60 19.83
CA VAL A 140 13.84 -7.98 19.88
C VAL A 140 14.69 -6.88 19.27
N LYS A 141 15.78 -6.52 19.95
CA LYS A 141 16.91 -5.78 19.36
C LYS A 141 17.95 -6.79 18.92
N LEU A 142 18.12 -6.99 17.62
CA LEU A 142 18.98 -8.03 17.05
C LEU A 142 19.72 -7.52 15.81
N ARG A 143 20.94 -7.99 15.64
CA ARG A 143 21.68 -7.87 14.38
C ARG A 143 22.06 -9.24 13.83
N TYR A 144 22.12 -9.36 12.51
CA TYR A 144 22.61 -10.56 11.84
C TYR A 144 23.33 -10.27 10.52
N ILE A 145 24.15 -11.21 10.09
CA ILE A 145 24.72 -11.30 8.75
C ILE A 145 24.62 -12.76 8.28
N ASN A 146 24.14 -12.98 7.06
CA ASN A 146 24.21 -14.25 6.35
C ASN A 146 25.18 -14.12 5.17
N LEU A 147 26.17 -14.99 5.09
CA LEU A 147 27.20 -14.97 4.05
C LEU A 147 27.67 -16.37 3.70
N VAL A 148 28.28 -16.53 2.52
CA VAL A 148 28.88 -17.82 2.11
C VAL A 148 30.01 -18.22 3.05
N LYS A 149 30.14 -19.52 3.34
CA LYS A 149 31.12 -20.04 4.30
C LYS A 149 32.56 -19.77 3.86
N GLU A 150 32.81 -19.83 2.56
CA GLU A 150 34.12 -19.69 1.93
C GLU A 150 34.49 -18.22 1.67
N ASN A 151 33.78 -17.25 2.27
CA ASN A 151 34.07 -15.84 2.06
C ASN A 151 35.52 -15.52 2.53
N PRO A 152 36.40 -14.99 1.66
CA PRO A 152 37.81 -14.77 2.00
C PRO A 152 38.02 -13.75 3.14
N LYS A 153 37.01 -12.90 3.40
CA LYS A 153 37.01 -11.89 4.46
C LYS A 153 36.23 -12.33 5.70
N PHE A 154 35.83 -13.60 5.81
CA PHE A 154 34.98 -14.10 6.89
C PHE A 154 35.51 -13.74 8.29
N ALA A 155 36.80 -13.99 8.57
CA ALA A 155 37.40 -13.69 9.86
C ALA A 155 37.33 -12.18 10.21
N LYS A 156 37.58 -11.32 9.22
CA LYS A 156 37.48 -9.86 9.37
C LYS A 156 36.03 -9.43 9.63
N ILE A 157 35.08 -9.96 8.88
CA ILE A 157 33.64 -9.69 9.04
C ILE A 157 33.17 -10.12 10.43
N LYS A 158 33.54 -11.33 10.86
CA LYS A 158 33.18 -11.88 12.19
C LYS A 158 33.72 -11.04 13.35
N SER A 159 34.98 -10.62 13.26
CA SER A 159 35.60 -9.74 14.26
C SER A 159 34.83 -8.43 14.38
N LYS A 160 34.56 -7.78 13.25
CA LYS A 160 33.80 -6.52 13.18
C LYS A 160 32.35 -6.66 13.62
N PHE A 161 31.72 -7.78 13.29
CA PHE A 161 30.37 -8.09 13.75
C PHE A 161 30.30 -8.27 15.26
N SER A 162 31.36 -8.79 15.88
CA SER A 162 31.42 -8.97 17.33
C SER A 162 31.64 -7.64 18.06
N SER A 163 32.64 -6.84 17.64
CA SER A 163 32.97 -5.54 18.24
C SER A 163 31.90 -4.48 17.96
N PHE A 164 31.46 -4.38 16.70
CA PHE A 164 30.37 -3.53 16.22
C PHE A 164 30.42 -2.08 16.71
N THR A 165 31.64 -1.52 16.74
CA THR A 165 31.82 -0.08 16.96
C THR A 165 31.19 0.71 15.81
N LYS A 166 30.97 2.02 15.98
CA LYS A 166 30.46 2.89 14.90
C LYS A 166 31.29 2.78 13.62
N LYS A 167 32.62 2.64 13.77
CA LYS A 167 33.55 2.40 12.64
C LYS A 167 33.34 1.02 12.02
N ASP A 168 33.25 -0.03 12.84
CA ASP A 168 33.03 -1.39 12.35
C ASP A 168 31.69 -1.55 11.64
N LYS A 169 30.62 -0.93 12.15
CA LYS A 169 29.32 -0.89 11.48
C LYS A 169 29.44 -0.28 10.09
N LYS A 170 30.08 0.89 9.95
CA LYS A 170 30.29 1.54 8.65
C LYS A 170 31.10 0.68 7.69
N GLU A 171 32.13 -0.01 8.18
CA GLU A 171 32.92 -0.93 7.36
C GLU A 171 32.13 -2.19 6.96
N LEU A 172 31.28 -2.73 7.84
CA LEU A 172 30.37 -3.83 7.52
C LEU A 172 29.33 -3.42 6.47
N GLU A 173 28.79 -2.21 6.55
CA GLU A 173 27.88 -1.64 5.55
C GLU A 173 28.57 -1.50 4.18
N GLN A 174 29.84 -1.12 4.13
CA GLN A 174 30.61 -1.10 2.88
C GLN A 174 30.83 -2.51 2.29
N MET A 175 30.80 -3.54 3.13
CA MET A 175 30.91 -4.95 2.71
C MET A 175 29.55 -5.60 2.45
N ALA A 176 28.44 -4.86 2.59
CA ALA A 176 27.07 -5.39 2.51
C ALA A 176 26.77 -6.16 1.22
N VAL A 177 27.36 -5.75 0.09
CA VAL A 177 27.20 -6.42 -1.22
C VAL A 177 27.67 -7.88 -1.22
N GLN A 178 28.53 -8.27 -0.26
CA GLN A 178 29.04 -9.64 -0.12
C GLN A 178 28.13 -10.52 0.75
N PHE A 179 27.10 -9.94 1.38
CA PHE A 179 26.20 -10.66 2.27
C PHE A 179 24.99 -11.13 1.46
N LYS A 180 24.50 -12.35 1.72
CA LYS A 180 23.23 -12.82 1.16
C LYS A 180 22.05 -12.11 1.79
N SER A 181 22.14 -11.81 3.08
CA SER A 181 21.19 -10.98 3.82
C SER A 181 21.86 -10.44 5.08
N TYR A 182 21.39 -9.30 5.59
CA TYR A 182 21.87 -8.73 6.85
C TYR A 182 20.84 -7.77 7.45
N ALA A 183 20.94 -7.54 8.76
CA ALA A 183 20.27 -6.43 9.43
C ALA A 183 21.10 -5.98 10.63
N PHE A 184 21.18 -4.67 10.84
CA PHE A 184 21.96 -4.03 11.91
C PHE A 184 21.05 -3.35 12.92
N ASN A 185 20.02 -4.08 13.36
CA ASN A 185 18.91 -3.59 14.18
C ASN A 185 19.10 -3.88 15.67
N ASP A 186 20.34 -3.85 16.16
CA ASP A 186 20.65 -4.07 17.58
C ASP A 186 20.35 -2.85 18.46
N SER A 187 19.97 -1.73 17.84
CA SER A 187 19.61 -0.46 18.48
C SER A 187 18.12 -0.17 18.41
N ILE A 188 17.37 -0.81 17.51
CA ILE A 188 15.93 -0.59 17.28
C ILE A 188 15.13 -1.83 17.60
N TRP A 189 13.92 -1.66 18.13
CA TRP A 189 13.01 -2.78 18.41
C TRP A 189 12.39 -3.31 17.12
N VAL A 190 12.36 -4.63 16.98
CA VAL A 190 11.72 -5.33 15.85
C VAL A 190 10.80 -6.40 16.40
N ASP A 191 9.64 -6.58 15.75
CA ASP A 191 8.70 -7.65 16.07
C ASP A 191 9.32 -9.04 15.77
N ILE A 192 9.22 -9.98 16.71
CA ILE A 192 9.75 -11.33 16.55
C ILE A 192 9.24 -12.05 15.29
N ASN A 193 8.03 -11.75 14.82
CA ASN A 193 7.47 -12.35 13.61
C ASN A 193 8.30 -11.99 12.37
N GLN A 194 8.84 -10.78 12.31
CA GLN A 194 9.77 -10.38 11.24
C GLN A 194 11.08 -11.17 11.30
N ILE A 195 11.48 -11.62 12.48
CA ILE A 195 12.68 -12.46 12.64
C ILE A 195 12.43 -13.85 12.04
N TYR A 196 11.25 -14.45 12.26
CA TYR A 196 10.91 -15.73 11.66
C TYR A 196 10.88 -15.68 10.13
N GLU A 197 10.43 -14.57 9.55
CA GLU A 197 10.44 -14.38 8.08
C GLU A 197 11.86 -14.19 7.51
N LYS A 198 12.75 -13.50 8.25
CA LYS A 198 14.08 -13.11 7.74
C LYS A 198 15.18 -14.11 8.11
N ILE A 199 15.01 -14.88 9.18
CA ILE A 199 15.97 -15.83 9.72
C ILE A 199 15.28 -17.20 9.85
N PRO A 200 15.19 -17.97 8.75
CA PRO A 200 14.26 -19.10 8.62
C PRO A 200 14.55 -20.28 9.56
N PHE A 201 15.78 -20.38 10.11
CA PHE A 201 16.10 -21.42 11.09
C PHE A 201 15.55 -21.12 12.49
N ILE A 202 15.10 -19.88 12.75
CA ILE A 202 14.45 -19.49 14.00
C ILE A 202 12.95 -19.53 13.79
N ASN A 203 12.24 -20.25 14.66
CA ASN A 203 10.79 -20.39 14.62
C ASN A 203 10.19 -20.39 16.03
N ILE A 204 8.86 -20.42 16.12
CA ILE A 204 8.13 -20.35 17.40
C ILE A 204 8.55 -21.48 18.36
N GLU A 205 8.82 -22.68 17.83
CA GLU A 205 9.15 -23.87 18.62
C GLU A 205 10.56 -23.80 19.22
N ASN A 206 11.51 -23.24 18.47
CA ASN A 206 12.92 -23.22 18.87
C ASN A 206 13.43 -21.85 19.35
N LYS A 207 12.58 -20.81 19.36
CA LYS A 207 12.97 -19.44 19.68
C LYS A 207 13.74 -19.32 21.00
N GLN A 208 13.36 -20.09 22.02
CA GLN A 208 13.98 -20.04 23.35
C GLN A 208 15.48 -20.41 23.32
N LYS A 209 15.92 -21.17 22.32
CA LYS A 209 17.32 -21.55 22.12
C LYS A 209 18.16 -20.44 21.51
N TYR A 210 17.54 -19.53 20.74
CA TYR A 210 18.25 -18.57 19.89
C TYR A 210 17.99 -17.11 20.27
N ILE A 211 16.87 -16.82 20.93
CA ILE A 211 16.38 -15.48 21.24
C ILE A 211 16.40 -15.28 22.75
N SER A 212 17.57 -14.90 23.25
CA SER A 212 17.73 -14.43 24.62
C SER A 212 18.71 -13.27 24.69
N GLY A 213 18.51 -12.38 25.66
CA GLY A 213 19.32 -11.16 25.79
C GLY A 213 20.81 -11.49 25.91
N GLY A 214 21.64 -10.82 25.11
CA GLY A 214 23.10 -10.98 25.11
C GLY A 214 23.62 -12.16 24.28
N MET A 215 22.76 -12.99 23.68
CA MET A 215 23.23 -14.10 22.84
C MET A 215 24.06 -13.63 21.65
N ASN A 216 25.17 -14.30 21.40
CA ASN A 216 26.02 -14.11 20.24
C ASN A 216 26.48 -15.47 19.72
N PHE A 217 26.01 -15.87 18.54
CA PHE A 217 26.27 -17.20 18.02
C PHE A 217 26.44 -17.21 16.51
N GLN A 218 26.95 -18.35 16.03
CA GLN A 218 27.06 -18.66 14.62
C GLN A 218 26.18 -19.87 14.32
N TYR A 219 25.46 -19.82 13.21
CA TYR A 219 24.64 -20.94 12.75
C TYR A 219 25.05 -21.30 11.31
N PRO A 220 25.76 -22.42 11.10
CA PRO A 220 26.07 -22.90 9.75
C PRO A 220 24.82 -23.52 9.11
N ASP A 221 24.51 -23.10 7.89
CA ASP A 221 23.54 -23.74 6.99
C ASP A 221 24.30 -24.62 5.97
N SER A 222 23.68 -25.06 4.88
CA SER A 222 24.30 -25.83 3.80
C SER A 222 25.49 -25.09 3.17
N THR A 223 25.23 -23.94 2.54
CA THR A 223 26.21 -23.13 1.78
C THR A 223 26.60 -21.82 2.46
N THR A 224 25.92 -21.47 3.57
CA THR A 224 26.11 -20.20 4.24
C THR A 224 26.33 -20.37 5.73
N ILE A 225 26.70 -19.26 6.35
CA ILE A 225 26.84 -19.13 7.78
C ILE A 225 26.16 -17.84 8.23
N TRP A 226 25.38 -17.96 9.30
CA TRP A 226 24.72 -16.85 9.95
C TRP A 226 25.54 -16.42 11.16
N LEU A 227 25.82 -15.12 11.25
CA LEU A 227 26.31 -14.45 12.45
C LEU A 227 25.12 -13.75 13.08
N VAL A 228 24.77 -14.05 14.32
CA VAL A 228 23.59 -13.47 14.99
C VAL A 228 23.98 -12.96 16.37
N LYS A 229 23.55 -11.74 16.70
CA LYS A 229 23.67 -11.18 18.03
C LYS A 229 22.35 -10.58 18.49
N VAL A 230 21.85 -11.06 19.62
CA VAL A 230 20.67 -10.57 20.32
C VAL A 230 21.13 -9.61 21.41
N ASN A 231 20.74 -8.34 21.31
CA ASN A 231 21.07 -7.34 22.32
C ASN A 231 20.06 -7.38 23.47
N SER A 232 18.77 -7.36 23.15
CA SER A 232 17.71 -7.32 24.15
C SER A 232 16.44 -7.98 23.63
N VAL A 233 15.66 -8.54 24.54
CA VAL A 233 14.34 -9.14 24.27
C VAL A 233 13.36 -8.53 25.25
N LEU A 234 12.20 -8.15 24.75
CA LEU A 234 11.11 -7.59 25.53
C LEU A 234 9.88 -8.49 25.36
N PRO A 235 9.37 -9.11 26.45
CA PRO A 235 8.29 -10.09 26.36
C PRO A 235 7.00 -9.51 25.79
N LYS A 236 6.14 -10.43 25.32
CA LYS A 236 4.73 -10.14 25.05
C LYS A 236 4.06 -9.54 26.29
N ASP A 237 3.04 -8.70 26.07
CA ASP A 237 2.20 -8.05 27.08
C ASP A 237 2.90 -7.03 27.99
N SER A 238 4.22 -6.87 27.86
CA SER A 238 4.96 -5.79 28.51
C SER A 238 4.71 -4.44 27.83
N ALA A 239 5.05 -3.35 28.52
CA ALA A 239 4.85 -1.99 28.02
C ALA A 239 5.68 -1.73 26.76
N THR A 240 5.01 -1.35 25.67
CA THR A 240 5.69 -1.13 24.40
C THR A 240 6.56 0.13 24.46
N PRO A 241 7.84 0.06 24.05
CA PRO A 241 8.72 1.22 24.03
C PRO A 241 8.24 2.29 23.06
N LEU A 242 8.36 3.56 23.46
CA LEU A 242 8.01 4.71 22.62
C LEU A 242 8.70 4.68 21.26
N GLU A 243 9.98 4.27 21.21
CA GLU A 243 10.75 4.17 19.97
C GLU A 243 10.07 3.27 18.92
N PHE A 244 9.45 2.18 19.37
CA PHE A 244 8.73 1.24 18.50
C PHE A 244 7.38 1.80 18.04
N LEU A 245 6.69 2.52 18.93
CA LEU A 245 5.37 3.10 18.65
C LEU A 245 5.41 4.45 17.95
N LYS A 246 6.56 5.12 17.88
CA LYS A 246 6.69 6.47 17.32
C LYS A 246 6.03 6.61 15.92
N PRO A 247 6.23 5.67 14.96
CA PRO A 247 5.56 5.73 13.67
C PRO A 247 4.03 5.60 13.78
N THR A 248 3.56 4.66 14.61
CA THR A 248 2.13 4.39 14.84
C THR A 248 1.43 5.57 15.52
N ILE A 249 2.01 6.11 16.59
CA ILE A 249 1.48 7.26 17.32
C ILE A 249 1.40 8.49 16.41
N ARG A 250 2.42 8.73 15.57
CA ARG A 250 2.37 9.79 14.56
C ARG A 250 1.15 9.63 13.66
N GLN A 251 0.90 8.42 13.16
CA GLN A 251 -0.26 8.16 12.30
C GLN A 251 -1.58 8.35 13.04
N ILE A 252 -1.66 7.94 14.30
CA ILE A 252 -2.85 8.14 15.14
C ILE A 252 -3.13 9.63 15.31
N ILE A 253 -2.13 10.45 15.63
CA ILE A 253 -2.29 11.91 15.79
C ILE A 253 -2.80 12.53 14.48
N ILE A 254 -2.23 12.16 13.33
CA ILE A 254 -2.67 12.65 12.03
C ILE A 254 -4.12 12.23 11.76
N ASN A 255 -4.48 10.98 12.04
CA ASN A 255 -5.84 10.49 11.83
C ASN A 255 -6.86 11.20 12.73
N ASN A 256 -6.51 11.49 13.99
CA ASN A 256 -7.36 12.25 14.88
C ASN A 256 -7.61 13.67 14.35
N ARG A 257 -6.58 14.35 13.85
CA ARG A 257 -6.73 15.67 13.21
C ARG A 257 -7.62 15.62 11.97
N LYS A 258 -7.52 14.56 11.16
CA LYS A 258 -8.43 14.35 10.01
C LYS A 258 -9.88 14.26 10.48
N LEU A 259 -10.16 13.47 11.51
CA LEU A 259 -11.50 13.32 12.06
C LEU A 259 -12.03 14.63 12.65
N GLU A 260 -11.20 15.36 13.39
CA GLU A 260 -11.54 16.68 13.92
C GLU A 260 -11.88 17.67 12.80
N LEU A 261 -11.07 17.71 11.73
CA LEU A 261 -11.30 18.56 10.58
C LEU A 261 -12.61 18.22 9.84
N ILE A 262 -12.90 16.93 9.63
CA ILE A 262 -14.18 16.49 9.04
C ILE A 262 -15.35 17.02 9.86
N ASN A 263 -15.33 16.80 11.17
CA ASN A 263 -16.40 17.24 12.06
C ASN A 263 -16.57 18.77 12.04
N THR A 264 -15.48 19.54 11.89
CA THR A 264 -15.54 21.00 11.76
C THR A 264 -16.15 21.41 10.44
N LEU A 265 -15.71 20.82 9.32
CA LEU A 265 -16.23 21.13 7.98
C LEU A 265 -17.73 20.82 7.87
N GLU A 266 -18.18 19.69 8.39
CA GLU A 266 -19.60 19.32 8.40
C GLU A 266 -20.47 20.33 9.17
N LYS A 267 -19.97 20.78 10.33
CA LYS A 267 -20.64 21.81 11.13
C LYS A 267 -20.68 23.16 10.42
N GLU A 268 -19.56 23.58 9.81
CA GLU A 268 -19.48 24.84 9.08
C GLU A 268 -20.42 24.86 7.88
N ILE A 269 -20.43 23.81 7.05
CA ILE A 269 -21.33 23.69 5.90
C ILE A 269 -22.80 23.78 6.33
N THR A 270 -23.17 23.09 7.42
CA THR A 270 -24.55 23.10 7.91
C THR A 270 -24.94 24.47 8.48
N ASN A 271 -24.05 25.10 9.25
CA ASN A 271 -24.28 26.42 9.83
C ASN A 271 -24.38 27.51 8.75
N ASP A 272 -23.54 27.44 7.72
CA ASP A 272 -23.59 28.35 6.58
C ASP A 272 -24.89 28.15 5.80
N ALA A 273 -25.34 26.91 5.61
CA ALA A 273 -26.62 26.63 4.98
C ALA A 273 -27.81 27.18 5.77
N ILE A 274 -27.79 27.10 7.11
CA ILE A 274 -28.80 27.73 7.98
C ILE A 274 -28.78 29.25 7.81
N LYS A 275 -27.60 29.87 7.87
CA LYS A 275 -27.42 31.32 7.78
C LYS A 275 -27.86 31.88 6.42
N ASP A 276 -27.60 31.15 5.35
CA ASP A 276 -27.96 31.52 3.98
C ASP A 276 -29.41 31.14 3.60
N ASN A 277 -30.22 30.63 4.53
CA ASN A 277 -31.57 30.09 4.29
C ASN A 277 -31.60 28.99 3.20
N LYS A 278 -30.53 28.20 3.09
CA LYS A 278 -30.41 27.02 2.20
C LYS A 278 -30.76 25.71 2.90
N TYR A 279 -31.07 25.77 4.20
CA TYR A 279 -31.51 24.64 5.01
C TYR A 279 -32.68 25.05 5.90
N GLU A 280 -33.76 24.30 5.82
CA GLU A 280 -34.98 24.52 6.60
C GLU A 280 -35.53 23.17 7.10
N ILE A 281 -36.14 23.19 8.29
CA ILE A 281 -36.79 22.02 8.87
C ILE A 281 -38.29 22.29 8.89
N TYR A 282 -39.03 21.52 8.11
CA TYR A 282 -40.49 21.51 8.15
C TYR A 282 -40.97 20.81 9.43
N LYS A 283 -41.97 21.40 10.11
CA LYS A 283 -42.65 20.81 11.27
C LYS A 283 -44.02 20.28 10.89
#